data_AF-A0A8K9XSD4-F1
#
_entry.id   AF-A0A8K9XSD4-F1
#
_cell.length_a   1.000
_cell.length_b   1.000
_cell.length_c   1.000
_cell.angle_alpha   90.00
_cell.angle_beta   90.00
_cell.angle_gamma   90.00
#
_symmetry.space_group_name_H-M   'P 1'
#
loop_
_entity.id
_entity.type
_entity.pdbx_description
1 polymer ?
#
loop_
_entity_poly.entity_id
_entity_poly.type
_entity_poly.pdbx_seq_one_letter_code
_entity_poly.pdbx_strand_id
1 'polypeptide(L)'
;MLSLSTVFCKAERAHFFNSSNRIAEYFTEGRPLLVRWKMEILIGLLISSLSLYCDFTDAECPVISPARLVVKYGDPASSNCSSDTPVEMGWESTQGGVGLTDKEVKILNWRVDSLTDWENNPKCFTDGGQCLKQLDITVYKLPDSVSISYRKYPDPMVEGHQYLLQCLVQNIAPIGRLRVTFYKVSATGEQTELDTRQKAKDNIKTPENGTYTLDFTPGRDDAGAQLLCSAMLDLGPEGPQPPPVMESNRLNINVHYKPQITRSPGCFSMRITEGDTLSLACSANVDYLPIIAGLASVVILLVISCFIYSSYYKHTRMSH
;
A
#
# COMPACT_ATOMS: atom_id res chain seq x y z
N MET A 1 44.20 20.45 8.34
CA MET A 1 44.83 19.95 9.58
C MET A 1 43.76 19.91 10.64
N LEU A 2 43.12 18.74 10.80
CA LEU A 2 42.11 18.52 11.83
C LEU A 2 42.81 18.59 13.19
N SER A 3 42.33 19.48 14.06
CA SER A 3 42.84 19.65 15.41
C SER A 3 42.71 18.33 16.17
N LEU A 4 43.82 17.86 16.77
CA LEU A 4 43.86 16.66 17.60
C LEU A 4 42.85 16.68 18.77
N SER A 5 42.29 17.84 19.10
CA SER A 5 41.29 18.03 20.15
C SER A 5 39.96 17.31 19.87
N THR A 6 39.58 17.13 18.60
CA THR A 6 38.29 16.48 18.26
C THR A 6 38.35 14.95 18.38
N VAL A 7 39.57 14.37 18.40
CA VAL A 7 39.77 12.91 18.37
C VAL A 7 39.63 12.29 19.77
N PHE A 8 39.91 13.03 20.84
CA PHE A 8 39.87 12.47 22.20
C PHE A 8 38.46 12.37 22.80
N CYS A 9 37.50 13.21 22.42
CA CYS A 9 36.14 13.14 22.99
C CYS A 9 35.30 11.97 22.46
N LYS A 10 35.65 11.35 21.32
CA LYS A 10 34.84 10.27 20.72
C LYS A 10 35.20 8.87 21.24
N ALA A 11 36.25 8.75 22.05
CA ALA A 11 36.84 7.47 22.42
C ALA A 11 36.32 6.85 23.74
N GLU A 12 35.63 7.60 24.61
CA GLU A 12 35.21 7.08 25.93
C GLU A 12 33.84 6.37 25.97
N ARG A 13 33.09 6.34 24.85
CA ARG A 13 31.81 5.63 24.79
C ARG A 13 31.92 4.19 24.28
N ALA A 14 33.02 3.50 24.58
CA ALA A 14 33.16 2.08 24.30
C ALA A 14 33.90 1.37 25.45
N HIS A 15 33.19 0.43 26.11
CA HIS A 15 33.67 -0.56 27.08
C HIS A 15 33.96 -0.11 28.52
N PHE A 16 32.88 0.06 29.29
CA PHE A 16 32.87 -0.47 30.67
C PHE A 16 32.04 -1.76 30.67
N PHE A 17 32.67 -2.88 30.32
CA PHE A 17 32.17 -4.21 30.64
C PHE A 17 33.18 -4.88 31.59
N ASN A 18 32.69 -5.08 32.81
CA ASN A 18 33.18 -5.89 33.91
C ASN A 18 34.18 -7.00 33.56
N SER A 19 35.35 -7.02 34.21
CA SER A 19 36.02 -8.27 34.59
C SER A 19 37.04 -8.05 35.71
N SER A 20 36.92 -8.90 36.72
CA SER A 20 37.68 -8.97 37.96
C SER A 20 39.00 -9.74 37.79
N ASN A 21 39.96 -9.48 38.70
CA ASN A 21 41.14 -10.31 39.06
C ASN A 21 42.30 -10.48 38.07
N ARG A 22 43.48 -9.89 38.37
CA ARG A 22 44.67 -10.58 38.96
C ARG A 22 45.95 -9.73 38.97
N ILE A 23 46.47 -9.54 40.19
CA ILE A 23 47.86 -9.65 40.70
C ILE A 23 49.02 -9.59 39.70
N ALA A 24 49.97 -8.66 39.95
CA ALA A 24 51.42 -8.94 39.90
C ALA A 24 52.17 -7.98 40.83
N GLU A 25 52.63 -8.51 41.97
CA GLU A 25 53.65 -7.89 42.80
C GLU A 25 55.00 -7.91 42.08
N TYR A 26 55.71 -6.79 42.05
CA TYR A 26 57.16 -6.75 41.95
C TYR A 26 57.69 -5.66 42.88
N PHE A 27 58.33 -6.11 43.97
CA PHE A 27 59.11 -5.29 44.89
C PHE A 27 60.49 -5.02 44.28
N THR A 28 60.94 -3.77 44.19
CA THR A 28 62.35 -3.38 44.36
C THR A 28 62.47 -1.92 44.86
N GLU A 29 62.95 -1.80 46.09
CA GLU A 29 63.79 -0.75 46.71
C GLU A 29 63.75 0.74 46.28
N GLY A 30 63.28 1.60 47.20
CA GLY A 30 64.10 2.69 47.76
C GLY A 30 64.18 4.06 47.07
N ARG A 31 63.19 4.96 47.30
CA ARG A 31 63.32 6.41 47.66
C ARG A 31 61.97 7.17 47.64
N PRO A 32 61.84 8.36 48.28
CA PRO A 32 60.72 8.65 49.16
C PRO A 32 59.44 9.12 48.46
N LEU A 33 58.34 8.67 49.04
CA LEU A 33 56.93 8.96 48.72
C LEU A 33 56.61 10.46 48.50
N LEU A 34 57.37 11.40 49.07
CA LEU A 34 57.05 12.84 49.11
C LEU A 34 56.97 13.58 47.75
N VAL A 35 57.69 13.14 46.72
CA VAL A 35 57.64 13.79 45.38
C VAL A 35 56.42 13.33 44.58
N ARG A 36 55.94 12.10 44.84
CA ARG A 36 54.80 11.49 44.15
C ARG A 36 53.46 12.12 44.58
N TRP A 37 53.30 12.43 45.86
CA TRP A 37 52.10 13.12 46.37
C TRP A 37 51.92 14.54 45.80
N LYS A 38 53.01 15.29 45.59
CA LYS A 38 52.94 16.67 45.06
C LYS A 38 52.59 16.73 43.57
N MET A 39 53.05 15.75 42.77
CA MET A 39 52.72 15.65 41.34
C MET A 39 51.32 15.09 41.10
N GLU A 40 50.86 14.11 41.88
CA GLU A 40 49.49 13.57 41.72
C GLU A 40 48.40 14.58 42.13
N ILE A 41 48.67 15.47 43.10
CA ILE A 41 47.73 16.55 43.47
C ILE A 41 47.68 17.64 42.39
N LEU A 42 48.82 18.02 41.80
CA LEU A 42 48.87 19.01 40.71
C LEU A 42 48.24 18.49 39.42
N ILE A 43 48.47 17.21 39.09
CA ILE A 43 47.85 16.52 37.96
C ILE A 43 46.35 16.33 38.22
N GLY A 44 45.95 15.98 39.44
CA GLY A 44 44.53 15.89 39.85
C GLY A 44 43.80 17.24 39.77
N LEU A 45 44.43 18.34 40.16
CA LEU A 45 43.88 19.70 40.04
C LEU A 45 43.87 20.21 38.58
N LEU A 46 44.84 19.82 37.76
CA LEU A 46 44.84 20.11 36.32
C LEU A 46 43.77 19.30 35.58
N ILE A 47 43.60 18.01 35.89
CA ILE A 47 42.53 17.18 35.32
C ILE A 47 41.15 17.64 35.82
N SER A 48 41.03 18.08 37.09
CA SER A 48 39.81 18.69 37.65
C SER A 48 39.48 20.05 37.03
N SER A 49 40.48 20.86 36.66
CA SER A 49 40.25 22.15 36.00
C SER A 49 40.02 22.02 34.49
N LEU A 50 40.59 20.99 33.84
CA LEU A 50 40.27 20.64 32.44
C LEU A 50 38.90 19.96 32.30
N SER A 51 38.41 19.24 33.32
CA SER A 51 37.05 18.67 33.33
C SER A 51 35.96 19.68 33.66
N LEU A 52 36.31 20.89 34.14
CA LEU A 52 35.37 21.99 34.33
C LEU A 52 35.06 22.80 33.05
N TYR A 53 35.71 22.49 31.91
CA TYR A 53 35.55 23.26 30.66
C TYR A 53 34.94 22.46 29.49
N CYS A 54 34.18 21.41 29.81
CA CYS A 54 33.37 20.68 28.83
C CYS A 54 31.90 20.68 29.27
N ASP A 55 31.32 21.87 29.44
CA ASP A 55 29.87 22.02 29.21
C ASP A 55 29.66 21.90 27.70
N PHE A 56 29.58 20.66 27.21
CA PHE A 56 28.91 20.40 25.95
C PHE A 56 27.42 20.56 26.23
N THR A 57 26.91 21.79 26.13
CA THR A 57 25.48 21.99 26.00
C THR A 57 25.09 21.30 24.70
N ASP A 58 24.64 20.06 24.78
CA ASP A 58 23.97 19.40 23.67
C ASP A 58 22.72 20.26 23.43
N ALA A 59 22.80 21.18 22.48
CA ALA A 59 21.72 22.11 22.20
C ALA A 59 20.50 21.25 21.84
N GLU A 60 19.48 21.27 22.70
CA GLU A 60 18.33 20.40 22.56
C GLU A 60 17.58 20.77 21.27
N CYS A 61 17.59 19.84 20.33
CA CYS A 61 17.04 20.03 18.99
C CYS A 61 15.54 20.34 19.04
N PRO A 62 15.03 21.29 18.22
CA PRO A 62 13.60 21.52 18.10
C PRO A 62 12.82 20.26 17.70
N VAL A 63 11.61 20.14 18.23
CA VAL A 63 10.66 19.05 18.01
C VAL A 63 9.65 19.45 16.95
N ILE A 64 9.45 18.58 15.95
CA ILE A 64 8.42 18.74 14.92
C ILE A 64 7.13 18.09 15.39
N SER A 65 6.02 18.84 15.35
CA SER A 65 4.69 18.36 15.77
C SER A 65 3.57 18.87 14.84
N PRO A 66 2.80 17.97 14.19
CA PRO A 66 2.97 16.51 14.22
C PRO A 66 4.24 16.06 13.48
N ALA A 67 4.86 14.97 13.97
CA ALA A 67 6.10 14.41 13.39
C ALA A 67 5.88 13.70 12.05
N ARG A 68 4.64 13.25 11.79
CA ARG A 68 4.21 12.61 10.55
C ARG A 68 2.95 13.27 10.01
N LEU A 69 2.88 13.44 8.70
CA LEU A 69 1.72 13.96 7.99
C LEU A 69 1.36 13.05 6.80
N VAL A 70 0.08 12.76 6.64
CA VAL A 70 -0.47 12.10 5.44
C VAL A 70 -1.48 13.06 4.82
N VAL A 71 -1.15 13.61 3.66
CA VAL A 71 -1.89 14.72 3.04
C VAL A 71 -2.31 14.35 1.63
N LYS A 72 -3.57 14.62 1.28
CA LYS A 72 -4.05 14.42 -0.08
C LYS A 72 -3.44 15.48 -0.99
N TYR A 73 -3.07 15.11 -2.20
CA TYR A 73 -2.55 16.04 -3.19
C TYR A 73 -3.51 17.22 -3.41
N GLY A 74 -2.99 18.45 -3.27
CA GLY A 74 -3.73 19.70 -3.40
C GLY A 74 -4.36 20.23 -2.11
N ASP A 75 -4.40 19.44 -1.03
CA ASP A 75 -4.92 19.88 0.27
C ASP A 75 -3.87 20.72 1.04
N PRO A 76 -4.31 21.61 1.96
CA PRO A 76 -3.40 22.36 2.83
C PRO A 76 -2.70 21.45 3.86
N ALA A 77 -1.49 21.84 4.24
CA ALA A 77 -0.69 21.14 5.24
C ALA A 77 0.00 22.12 6.19
N SER A 78 0.19 21.71 7.45
CA SER A 78 0.99 22.47 8.40
C SER A 78 1.62 21.60 9.48
N SER A 79 2.78 22.02 9.97
CA SER A 79 3.46 21.42 11.13
C SER A 79 4.27 22.46 11.87
N ASN A 80 4.38 22.32 13.19
CA ASN A 80 5.12 23.24 14.03
C ASN A 80 6.51 22.69 14.32
N CYS A 81 7.51 23.56 14.27
CA CYS A 81 8.81 23.33 14.87
C CYS A 81 8.87 24.07 16.20
N SER A 82 9.10 23.34 17.29
CA SER A 82 9.00 23.87 18.64
C SER A 82 10.28 23.60 19.42
N SER A 83 10.74 24.59 20.18
CA SER A 83 11.89 24.48 21.09
C SER A 83 11.49 24.93 22.50
N ASP A 84 12.11 24.35 23.52
CA ASP A 84 11.83 24.69 24.92
C ASP A 84 12.30 26.10 25.27
N THR A 85 13.49 26.46 24.75
CA THR A 85 14.06 27.81 24.79
C THR A 85 13.81 28.53 23.46
N PRO A 86 13.64 29.86 23.48
CA PRO A 86 13.61 30.66 22.25
C PRO A 86 14.92 30.45 21.48
N VAL A 87 14.81 30.14 20.20
CA VAL A 87 15.96 29.96 19.29
C VAL A 87 15.63 30.56 17.93
N GLU A 88 16.65 30.94 17.18
CA GLU A 88 16.50 31.24 15.77
C GLU A 88 16.34 29.93 14.99
N MET A 89 15.26 29.82 14.22
CA MET A 89 14.94 28.61 13.45
C MET A 89 14.31 28.94 12.10
N GLY A 90 14.31 27.97 11.20
CA GLY A 90 13.77 28.08 9.85
C GLY A 90 13.26 26.74 9.32
N TRP A 91 12.58 26.79 8.17
CA TRP A 91 12.08 25.64 7.43
C TRP A 91 12.65 25.60 6.01
N GLU A 92 13.48 24.61 5.73
CA GLU A 92 13.98 24.31 4.39
C GLU A 92 12.98 23.39 3.68
N SER A 93 12.33 23.89 2.63
CA SER A 93 11.27 23.17 1.91
C SER A 93 11.05 23.79 0.53
N THR A 94 10.63 22.98 -0.45
CA THR A 94 10.28 23.45 -1.79
C THR A 94 8.97 24.23 -1.81
N GLN A 95 8.05 23.97 -0.86
CA GLN A 95 6.79 24.69 -0.70
C GLN A 95 6.58 25.07 0.77
N GLY A 96 6.30 26.36 1.04
CA GLY A 96 6.10 26.85 2.40
C GLY A 96 7.39 26.95 3.22
N GLY A 97 8.55 26.96 2.57
CA GLY A 97 9.83 27.23 3.24
C GLY A 97 9.83 28.61 3.91
N VAL A 98 10.46 28.68 5.08
CA VAL A 98 10.59 29.90 5.87
C VAL A 98 12.06 30.08 6.19
N GLY A 99 12.61 31.25 5.88
CA GLY A 99 13.99 31.58 6.24
C GLY A 99 14.22 31.55 7.75
N LEU A 100 15.47 31.73 8.16
CA LEU A 100 15.80 31.89 9.58
C LEU A 100 15.06 33.11 10.15
N THR A 101 14.49 32.97 11.33
CA THR A 101 13.77 34.06 12.00
C THR A 101 14.71 35.17 12.48
N ASP A 102 14.34 36.44 12.27
CA ASP A 102 15.13 37.62 12.73
C ASP A 102 15.27 37.74 14.25
N LYS A 103 14.49 36.96 15.01
CA LYS A 103 14.48 36.93 16.47
C LYS A 103 14.28 35.50 16.93
N GLU A 104 14.77 35.19 18.12
CA GLU A 104 14.52 33.92 18.77
C GLU A 104 13.03 33.70 19.03
N VAL A 105 12.52 32.56 18.56
CA VAL A 105 11.13 32.14 18.72
C VAL A 105 11.06 30.77 19.36
N LYS A 106 9.96 30.47 20.06
CA LYS A 106 9.73 29.13 20.61
C LYS A 106 9.06 28.18 19.62
N ILE A 107 8.24 28.72 18.72
CA ILE A 107 7.45 27.93 17.76
C ILE A 107 7.50 28.63 16.40
N LEU A 108 7.80 27.86 15.35
CA LEU A 108 7.75 28.29 13.97
C LEU A 108 6.88 27.32 13.16
N ASN A 109 5.80 27.83 12.58
CA ASN A 109 4.85 27.04 11.81
C ASN A 109 5.28 26.96 10.33
N TRP A 110 5.42 25.75 9.81
CA TRP A 110 5.46 25.48 8.38
C TRP A 110 4.04 25.33 7.86
N ARG A 111 3.69 26.06 6.79
CA ARG A 111 2.34 26.05 6.22
C ARG A 111 2.37 26.12 4.70
N VAL A 112 1.53 25.30 4.09
CA VAL A 112 1.26 25.32 2.65
C VAL A 112 -0.25 25.29 2.44
N ASP A 113 -0.77 26.18 1.60
CA ASP A 113 -2.20 26.27 1.31
C ASP A 113 -2.68 25.17 0.36
N SER A 114 -1.81 24.71 -0.55
CA SER A 114 -2.08 23.60 -1.45
C SER A 114 -0.79 22.84 -1.75
N LEU A 115 -0.66 21.63 -1.20
CA LEU A 115 0.54 20.82 -1.34
C LEU A 115 0.52 20.05 -2.67
N THR A 116 1.33 20.50 -3.62
CA THR A 116 1.36 19.95 -4.99
C THR A 116 2.72 19.41 -5.41
N ASP A 117 3.74 19.56 -4.58
CA ASP A 117 5.06 18.99 -4.82
C ASP A 117 5.19 17.61 -4.13
N TRP A 118 5.31 16.57 -4.95
CA TRP A 118 5.49 15.18 -4.50
C TRP A 118 6.80 14.95 -3.77
N GLU A 119 7.84 15.72 -4.10
CA GLU A 119 9.17 15.61 -3.52
C GLU A 119 9.41 16.60 -2.40
N ASN A 120 8.36 17.30 -1.96
CA ASN A 120 8.49 18.22 -0.84
C ASN A 120 9.01 17.49 0.39
N ASN A 121 10.11 18.00 0.93
CA ASN A 121 10.81 17.41 2.06
C ASN A 121 11.14 18.48 3.11
N PRO A 122 10.15 18.94 3.89
CA PRO A 122 10.35 20.02 4.85
C PRO A 122 11.31 19.62 5.97
N LYS A 123 12.31 20.46 6.22
CA LYS A 123 13.25 20.29 7.30
C LYS A 123 13.28 21.51 8.18
N CYS A 124 13.04 21.34 9.48
CA CYS A 124 13.29 22.40 10.44
C CYS A 124 14.77 22.43 10.81
N PHE A 125 15.35 23.63 10.81
CA PHE A 125 16.74 23.86 11.18
C PHE A 125 16.88 25.03 12.15
N THR A 126 17.99 25.08 12.88
CA THR A 126 18.37 26.20 13.78
C THR A 126 19.58 26.95 13.24
N ASP A 127 19.87 28.13 13.81
CA ASP A 127 21.07 28.90 13.46
C ASP A 127 22.36 28.05 13.58
N GLY A 128 23.30 28.29 12.66
CA GLY A 128 24.53 27.50 12.50
C GLY A 128 24.33 26.07 11.98
N GLY A 129 23.09 25.64 11.67
CA GLY A 129 22.79 24.32 11.13
C GLY A 129 23.06 23.15 12.09
N GLN A 130 23.23 23.44 13.38
CA GLN A 130 23.59 22.45 14.40
C GLN A 130 22.49 21.40 14.58
N CYS A 131 21.23 21.78 14.34
CA CYS A 131 20.10 20.85 14.32
C CYS A 131 19.37 20.91 12.97
N LEU A 132 19.12 19.73 12.38
CA LEU A 132 18.30 19.56 11.18
C LEU A 132 17.35 18.37 11.40
N LYS A 133 16.05 18.64 11.50
CA LYS A 133 15.00 17.62 11.67
C LYS A 133 14.09 17.62 10.46
N GLN A 134 13.84 16.44 9.91
CA GLN A 134 12.97 16.26 8.75
C GLN A 134 11.55 15.90 9.18
N LEU A 135 10.56 16.56 8.59
CA LEU A 135 9.16 16.19 8.69
C LEU A 135 8.88 15.00 7.77
N ASP A 136 8.31 13.93 8.32
CA ASP A 136 7.91 12.75 7.54
C ASP A 136 6.53 13.01 6.93
N ILE A 137 6.52 13.44 5.66
CA ILE A 137 5.30 13.78 4.92
C ILE A 137 5.07 12.77 3.80
N THR A 138 3.85 12.23 3.76
CA THR A 138 3.36 11.38 2.68
C THR A 138 2.26 12.11 1.94
N VAL A 139 2.53 12.50 0.70
CA VAL A 139 1.52 13.04 -0.22
C VAL A 139 0.87 11.88 -0.96
N TYR A 140 -0.46 11.81 -0.96
CA TYR A 140 -1.19 10.73 -1.61
C TYR A 140 -2.25 11.23 -2.59
N LYS A 141 -2.55 10.40 -3.58
CA LYS A 141 -3.63 10.63 -4.55
C LYS A 141 -4.27 9.30 -4.90
N LEU A 142 -5.60 9.27 -4.87
CA LEU A 142 -6.39 8.10 -5.26
C LEU A 142 -6.27 7.83 -6.76
N PRO A 143 -6.50 6.59 -7.21
CA PRO A 143 -6.45 6.28 -8.63
C PRO A 143 -7.46 7.11 -9.42
N ASP A 144 -7.10 7.52 -10.64
CA ASP A 144 -8.05 8.18 -11.54
C ASP A 144 -9.05 7.16 -12.10
N SER A 145 -8.59 5.92 -12.31
CA SER A 145 -9.42 4.81 -12.75
C SER A 145 -8.88 3.47 -12.25
N VAL A 146 -9.80 2.53 -12.06
CA VAL A 146 -9.52 1.12 -11.79
C VAL A 146 -10.36 0.31 -12.77
N SER A 147 -9.72 -0.59 -13.52
CA SER A 147 -10.41 -1.42 -14.52
C SER A 147 -9.92 -2.86 -14.45
N ILE A 148 -10.82 -3.79 -14.73
CA ILE A 148 -10.54 -5.23 -14.75
C ILE A 148 -10.76 -5.78 -16.15
N SER A 149 -9.88 -6.68 -16.57
CA SER A 149 -9.97 -7.41 -17.83
C SER A 149 -9.33 -8.79 -17.68
N TYR A 150 -9.44 -9.64 -18.70
CA TYR A 150 -8.68 -10.88 -18.81
C TYR A 150 -8.22 -11.07 -20.26
N ARG A 151 -7.12 -11.81 -20.44
CA ARG A 151 -6.69 -12.18 -21.79
C ARG A 151 -7.65 -13.23 -22.36
N LYS A 152 -8.38 -12.84 -23.41
CA LYS A 152 -9.44 -13.60 -24.06
C LYS A 152 -8.90 -14.69 -24.99
N TYR A 153 -8.49 -15.83 -24.45
CA TYR A 153 -8.49 -17.07 -25.23
C TYR A 153 -8.41 -18.31 -24.33
N PRO A 154 -9.37 -19.24 -24.41
CA PRO A 154 -10.64 -19.18 -25.17
C PRO A 154 -11.67 -18.20 -24.55
N ASP A 155 -12.60 -17.68 -25.36
CA ASP A 155 -13.72 -16.83 -24.92
C ASP A 155 -15.02 -17.39 -25.55
N PRO A 156 -16.10 -17.69 -24.78
CA PRO A 156 -16.26 -17.62 -23.33
C PRO A 156 -15.28 -18.49 -22.53
N MET A 157 -15.19 -18.26 -21.22
CA MET A 157 -14.33 -19.03 -20.34
C MET A 157 -14.72 -20.51 -20.34
N VAL A 158 -13.76 -21.40 -20.09
CA VAL A 158 -13.95 -22.86 -20.10
C VAL A 158 -13.53 -23.44 -18.76
N GLU A 159 -14.37 -24.30 -18.18
CA GLU A 159 -14.11 -25.01 -16.92
C GLU A 159 -12.72 -25.65 -16.92
N GLY A 160 -11.98 -25.42 -15.83
CA GLY A 160 -10.65 -25.98 -15.63
C GLY A 160 -9.53 -25.35 -16.46
N HIS A 161 -9.82 -24.40 -17.36
CA HIS A 161 -8.79 -23.65 -18.08
C HIS A 161 -8.33 -22.45 -17.25
N GLN A 162 -7.03 -22.18 -17.25
CA GLN A 162 -6.48 -21.06 -16.51
C GLN A 162 -6.54 -19.77 -17.33
N TYR A 163 -7.02 -18.68 -16.71
CA TYR A 163 -7.11 -17.34 -17.26
C TYR A 163 -6.28 -16.37 -16.45
N LEU A 164 -5.64 -15.42 -17.12
CA LEU A 164 -4.93 -14.34 -16.45
C LEU A 164 -5.82 -13.10 -16.38
N LEU A 165 -6.33 -12.82 -15.17
CA LEU A 165 -7.00 -11.57 -14.86
C LEU A 165 -5.97 -10.45 -14.78
N GLN A 166 -6.36 -9.25 -15.22
CA GLN A 166 -5.55 -8.05 -15.19
C GLN A 166 -6.37 -6.89 -14.62
N CYS A 167 -5.91 -6.33 -13.50
CA CYS A 167 -6.43 -5.11 -12.92
C CYS A 167 -5.47 -3.96 -13.22
N LEU A 168 -5.95 -2.93 -13.92
CA LEU A 168 -5.22 -1.73 -14.25
C LEU A 168 -5.65 -0.60 -13.33
N VAL A 169 -4.69 0.01 -12.64
CA VAL A 169 -4.87 1.13 -11.71
C VAL A 169 -4.08 2.31 -12.24
N GLN A 170 -4.72 3.46 -12.46
CA GLN A 170 -4.09 4.61 -13.12
C GLN A 170 -3.78 5.77 -12.17
N ASN A 171 -2.60 6.39 -12.33
CA ASN A 171 -2.18 7.63 -11.69
C ASN A 171 -2.36 7.66 -10.16
N ILE A 172 -1.94 6.59 -9.48
CA ILE A 172 -2.03 6.42 -8.03
C ILE A 172 -0.70 6.77 -7.36
N ALA A 173 -0.74 7.40 -6.19
CA ALA A 173 0.44 7.70 -5.38
C ALA A 173 0.17 7.58 -3.88
N PRO A 174 1.11 7.04 -3.07
CA PRO A 174 2.31 6.29 -3.50
C PRO A 174 1.96 4.84 -3.88
N ILE A 175 2.46 4.35 -5.02
CA ILE A 175 2.12 3.01 -5.52
C ILE A 175 2.59 1.87 -4.60
N GLY A 176 3.67 2.07 -3.85
CA GLY A 176 4.21 1.08 -2.88
C GLY A 176 3.29 0.79 -1.69
N ARG A 177 2.26 1.63 -1.47
CA ARG A 177 1.25 1.47 -0.42
C ARG A 177 -0.07 0.90 -0.94
N LEU A 178 -0.16 0.61 -2.23
CA LEU A 178 -1.37 0.09 -2.85
C LEU A 178 -1.50 -1.44 -2.65
N ARG A 179 -2.68 -1.88 -2.23
CA ARG A 179 -3.09 -3.29 -2.19
C ARG A 179 -4.28 -3.47 -3.12
N VAL A 180 -4.19 -4.44 -4.03
CA VAL A 180 -5.24 -4.74 -5.00
C VAL A 180 -5.82 -6.11 -4.72
N THR A 181 -7.09 -6.16 -4.35
CA THR A 181 -7.79 -7.42 -4.02
C THR A 181 -8.75 -7.78 -5.14
N PHE A 182 -8.68 -9.02 -5.61
CA PHE A 182 -9.61 -9.56 -6.59
C PHE A 182 -10.77 -10.23 -5.87
N TYR A 183 -11.98 -9.93 -6.31
CA TYR A 183 -13.20 -10.52 -5.79
C TYR A 183 -13.99 -11.23 -6.89
N LYS A 184 -14.68 -12.27 -6.47
CA LYS A 184 -15.72 -12.96 -7.25
C LYS A 184 -17.06 -12.72 -6.57
N VAL A 185 -18.07 -12.35 -7.35
CA VAL A 185 -19.45 -12.27 -6.89
C VAL A 185 -20.25 -13.34 -7.61
N SER A 186 -20.79 -14.30 -6.86
CA SER A 186 -21.57 -15.40 -7.42
C SER A 186 -22.88 -14.89 -8.06
N ALA A 187 -23.56 -15.75 -8.82
CA ALA A 187 -24.88 -15.44 -9.36
C ALA A 187 -25.94 -15.14 -8.26
N THR A 188 -25.72 -15.62 -7.03
CA THR A 188 -26.58 -15.34 -5.86
C THR A 188 -26.21 -14.03 -5.16
N GLY A 189 -25.16 -13.33 -5.59
CA GLY A 189 -24.68 -12.08 -5.01
C GLY A 189 -23.68 -12.25 -3.86
N GLU A 190 -23.23 -13.48 -3.57
CA GLU A 190 -22.22 -13.73 -2.55
C GLU A 190 -20.84 -13.28 -3.05
N GLN A 191 -20.19 -12.38 -2.32
CA GLN A 191 -18.85 -11.88 -2.64
C GLN A 191 -17.78 -12.67 -1.88
N THR A 192 -16.84 -13.24 -2.62
CA THR A 192 -15.70 -14.00 -2.12
C THR A 192 -14.39 -13.32 -2.53
N GLU A 193 -13.47 -13.16 -1.58
CA GLU A 193 -12.10 -12.74 -1.88
C GLU A 193 -11.35 -13.88 -2.57
N LEU A 194 -10.71 -13.59 -3.70
CA LEU A 194 -9.90 -14.56 -4.44
C LEU A 194 -8.44 -14.50 -3.98
N ASP A 195 -7.82 -13.32 -4.10
CA ASP A 195 -6.45 -13.08 -3.69
C ASP A 195 -6.16 -11.57 -3.63
N THR A 196 -5.13 -11.20 -2.88
CA THR A 196 -4.63 -9.82 -2.76
C THR A 196 -3.22 -9.72 -3.35
N ARG A 197 -3.04 -8.80 -4.30
CA ARG A 197 -1.77 -8.47 -4.95
C ARG A 197 -1.22 -7.14 -4.47
N GLN A 198 0.09 -7.08 -4.30
CA GLN A 198 0.81 -5.86 -3.91
C GLN A 198 2.16 -5.85 -4.65
N LYS A 199 2.59 -4.67 -5.10
CA LYS A 199 3.94 -4.49 -5.65
C LYS A 199 4.96 -4.44 -4.51
N ALA A 200 6.22 -4.74 -4.80
CA ALA A 200 7.29 -4.50 -3.84
C ALA A 200 7.23 -3.05 -3.34
N LYS A 201 7.57 -2.84 -2.06
CA LYS A 201 7.61 -1.51 -1.47
C LYS A 201 8.63 -0.68 -2.26
N ASP A 202 8.10 0.27 -3.01
CA ASP A 202 8.86 1.26 -3.75
C ASP A 202 8.67 2.62 -3.08
N ASN A 203 9.71 3.45 -3.15
CA ASN A 203 9.73 4.81 -2.60
C ASN A 203 9.33 5.86 -3.65
N ILE A 204 8.79 5.46 -4.81
CA ILE A 204 8.22 6.39 -5.79
C ILE A 204 7.04 7.13 -5.16
N LYS A 205 7.18 8.44 -5.00
CA LYS A 205 6.15 9.34 -4.45
C LYS A 205 5.22 9.89 -5.52
N THR A 206 5.66 9.93 -6.77
CA THR A 206 4.87 10.46 -7.89
C THR A 206 3.76 9.50 -8.34
N PRO A 207 2.71 10.01 -9.00
CA PRO A 207 1.65 9.18 -9.55
C PRO A 207 2.17 8.19 -10.59
N GLU A 208 1.82 6.92 -10.42
CA GLU A 208 2.25 5.84 -11.29
C GLU A 208 1.09 4.96 -11.73
N ASN A 209 1.31 4.21 -12.81
CA ASN A 209 0.36 3.20 -13.28
C ASN A 209 0.71 1.82 -12.73
N GLY A 210 -0.31 1.11 -12.26
CA GLY A 210 -0.23 -0.23 -11.72
C GLY A 210 -0.92 -1.25 -12.64
N THR A 211 -0.27 -2.39 -12.87
CA THR A 211 -0.91 -3.58 -13.43
C THR A 211 -0.71 -4.72 -12.45
N TYR A 212 -1.82 -5.33 -12.05
CA TYR A 212 -1.86 -6.44 -11.10
C TYR A 212 -2.55 -7.62 -11.77
N THR A 213 -1.98 -8.81 -11.62
CA THR A 213 -2.50 -10.00 -12.31
C THR A 213 -2.82 -11.13 -11.33
N LEU A 214 -3.83 -11.92 -11.68
CA LEU A 214 -4.24 -13.09 -10.93
C LEU A 214 -4.60 -14.22 -11.88
N ASP A 215 -4.04 -15.39 -11.63
CA ASP A 215 -4.45 -16.63 -12.27
C ASP A 215 -5.80 -17.07 -11.71
N PHE A 216 -6.76 -17.30 -12.60
CA PHE A 216 -8.12 -17.67 -12.27
C PHE A 216 -8.54 -18.89 -13.09
N THR A 217 -9.02 -19.93 -12.41
CA THR A 217 -9.53 -21.15 -13.04
C THR A 217 -11.01 -21.28 -12.69
N PRO A 218 -11.92 -21.06 -13.66
CA PRO A 218 -13.35 -21.09 -13.41
C PRO A 218 -13.85 -22.52 -13.21
N GLY A 219 -14.76 -22.67 -12.26
CA GLY A 219 -15.58 -23.87 -12.07
C GLY A 219 -16.96 -23.73 -12.69
N ARG A 220 -17.73 -24.82 -12.69
CA ARG A 220 -19.15 -24.83 -13.10
C ARG A 220 -20.00 -23.84 -12.31
N ASP A 221 -19.76 -23.74 -11.00
CA ASP A 221 -20.54 -22.90 -10.08
C ASP A 221 -20.26 -21.40 -10.27
N ASP A 222 -19.25 -21.05 -11.07
CA ASP A 222 -18.92 -19.67 -11.43
C ASP A 222 -19.72 -19.18 -12.66
N ALA A 223 -20.61 -20.00 -13.21
CA ALA A 223 -21.47 -19.59 -14.31
C ALA A 223 -22.38 -18.43 -13.90
N GLY A 224 -22.30 -17.31 -14.62
CA GLY A 224 -23.04 -16.09 -14.31
C GLY A 224 -22.46 -15.28 -13.15
N ALA A 225 -21.29 -15.64 -12.64
CA ALA A 225 -20.56 -14.83 -11.66
C ALA A 225 -19.99 -13.55 -12.31
N GLN A 226 -19.58 -12.62 -11.45
CA GLN A 226 -18.92 -11.38 -11.83
C GLN A 226 -17.56 -11.28 -11.13
N LEU A 227 -16.57 -10.75 -11.83
CA LEU A 227 -15.25 -10.46 -11.29
C LEU A 227 -15.08 -8.95 -11.12
N LEU A 228 -14.42 -8.53 -10.05
CA LEU A 228 -14.01 -7.13 -9.85
C LEU A 228 -12.67 -7.07 -9.12
N CYS A 229 -11.94 -5.97 -9.26
CA CYS A 229 -10.78 -5.68 -8.43
C CYS A 229 -11.00 -4.40 -7.62
N SER A 230 -10.52 -4.43 -6.38
CA SER A 230 -10.59 -3.32 -5.43
C SER A 230 -9.19 -2.83 -5.12
N ALA A 231 -8.94 -1.54 -5.32
CA ALA A 231 -7.67 -0.89 -5.08
C ALA A 231 -7.74 -0.10 -3.77
N MET A 232 -7.09 -0.61 -2.73
CA MET A 232 -7.04 -0.03 -1.38
C MET A 232 -5.66 0.60 -1.12
N LEU A 233 -5.64 1.86 -0.70
CA LEU A 233 -4.41 2.58 -0.39
C LEU A 233 -4.15 2.60 1.12
N ASP A 234 -3.15 1.82 1.57
CA ASP A 234 -2.81 1.69 2.99
C ASP A 234 -1.74 2.72 3.40
N LEU A 235 -2.20 3.85 3.94
CA LEU A 235 -1.35 4.97 4.34
C LEU A 235 -0.88 4.89 5.79
N GLY A 236 -1.19 3.81 6.51
CA GLY A 236 -0.90 3.68 7.94
C GLY A 236 -1.89 4.44 8.84
N PRO A 237 -1.63 4.48 10.16
CA PRO A 237 -2.58 5.00 11.15
C PRO A 237 -2.76 6.52 11.09
N GLU A 238 -1.78 7.26 10.59
CA GLU A 238 -1.87 8.72 10.39
C GLU A 238 -2.65 9.11 9.13
N GLY A 239 -2.97 8.14 8.26
CA GLY A 239 -3.81 8.34 7.09
C GLY A 239 -5.31 8.29 7.40
N PRO A 240 -6.16 8.58 6.40
CA PRO A 240 -7.62 8.48 6.53
C PRO A 240 -8.06 7.09 6.99
N GLN A 241 -8.98 7.03 7.95
CA GLN A 241 -9.60 5.80 8.43
C GLN A 241 -11.12 5.81 8.17
N PRO A 242 -11.68 4.79 7.50
CA PRO A 242 -11.00 3.62 6.93
C PRO A 242 -10.09 3.99 5.74
N PRO A 243 -9.11 3.12 5.38
CA PRO A 243 -8.26 3.33 4.22
C PRO A 243 -9.07 3.61 2.95
N PRO A 244 -8.64 4.56 2.09
CA PRO A 244 -9.34 4.84 0.85
C PRO A 244 -9.36 3.66 -0.12
N VAL A 245 -10.51 3.42 -0.75
CA VAL A 245 -10.73 2.31 -1.68
C VAL A 245 -11.38 2.81 -2.97
N MET A 246 -10.98 2.26 -4.11
CA MET A 246 -11.65 2.41 -5.39
C MET A 246 -11.83 1.05 -6.07
N GLU A 247 -13.05 0.73 -6.47
CA GLU A 247 -13.38 -0.53 -7.15
C GLU A 247 -13.45 -0.36 -8.67
N SER A 248 -13.13 -1.44 -9.39
CA SER A 248 -13.38 -1.53 -10.82
C SER A 248 -14.87 -1.69 -11.14
N ASN A 249 -15.21 -1.52 -12.42
CA ASN A 249 -16.44 -2.08 -12.95
C ASN A 249 -16.49 -3.60 -12.74
N ARG A 250 -17.72 -4.14 -12.68
CA ARG A 250 -17.96 -5.59 -12.61
C ARG A 250 -17.84 -6.21 -14.00
N LEU A 251 -17.11 -7.31 -14.09
CA LEU A 251 -16.86 -8.06 -15.33
C LEU A 251 -17.65 -9.36 -15.30
N ASN A 252 -18.68 -9.46 -16.12
CA ASN A 252 -19.49 -10.67 -16.25
C ASN A 252 -18.67 -11.78 -16.90
N ILE A 253 -18.73 -12.98 -16.33
CA ILE A 253 -18.08 -14.18 -16.90
C ILE A 253 -19.12 -15.24 -17.28
N ASN A 254 -18.92 -15.83 -18.45
CA ASN A 254 -19.66 -16.99 -18.92
C ASN A 254 -18.70 -18.18 -18.96
N VAL A 255 -19.09 -19.28 -18.33
CA VAL A 255 -18.26 -20.48 -18.21
C VAL A 255 -18.91 -21.63 -18.96
N HIS A 256 -18.20 -22.18 -19.95
CA HIS A 256 -18.54 -23.41 -20.64
C HIS A 256 -17.96 -24.60 -19.89
N TYR A 257 -18.82 -25.55 -19.55
CA TYR A 257 -18.45 -26.75 -18.80
C TYR A 257 -19.05 -27.99 -19.48
N LYS A 258 -18.45 -29.16 -19.20
CA LYS A 258 -18.98 -30.43 -19.76
C LYS A 258 -20.35 -30.75 -19.13
N PRO A 259 -21.31 -31.29 -19.89
CA PRO A 259 -22.57 -31.73 -19.31
C PRO A 259 -22.34 -32.88 -18.31
N GLN A 260 -23.08 -32.90 -17.20
CA GLN A 260 -23.04 -34.05 -16.28
C GLN A 260 -24.04 -35.10 -16.72
N ILE A 261 -23.55 -36.30 -17.02
CA ILE A 261 -24.39 -37.45 -17.38
C ILE A 261 -24.88 -38.09 -16.09
N THR A 262 -26.11 -37.74 -15.69
CA THR A 262 -26.81 -38.36 -14.56
C THR A 262 -27.45 -39.66 -15.04
N ARG A 263 -26.63 -40.72 -15.07
CA ARG A 263 -27.01 -42.13 -15.27
C ARG A 263 -27.44 -42.50 -16.69
N SER A 264 -26.57 -43.26 -17.36
CA SER A 264 -26.96 -44.21 -18.40
C SER A 264 -27.19 -45.57 -17.73
N PRO A 265 -28.41 -46.17 -17.76
CA PRO A 265 -28.63 -47.59 -17.50
C PRO A 265 -27.71 -48.57 -18.27
N GLY A 266 -26.86 -48.11 -19.21
CA GLY A 266 -25.99 -48.95 -20.04
C GLY A 266 -24.51 -49.02 -19.67
N CYS A 267 -24.02 -48.33 -18.63
CA CYS A 267 -22.58 -48.38 -18.27
C CYS A 267 -22.20 -49.52 -17.30
N PHE A 268 -23.16 -50.34 -16.88
CA PHE A 268 -22.90 -51.60 -16.17
C PHE A 268 -23.09 -52.75 -17.16
N SER A 269 -22.19 -53.73 -17.16
CA SER A 269 -22.29 -54.90 -18.03
C SER A 269 -23.69 -55.54 -17.89
N MET A 270 -24.53 -55.42 -18.92
CA MET A 270 -25.88 -55.97 -18.91
C MET A 270 -25.89 -57.26 -19.73
N ARG A 271 -26.30 -58.38 -19.12
CA ARG A 271 -26.53 -59.63 -19.84
C ARG A 271 -27.94 -59.59 -20.40
N ILE A 272 -28.07 -59.87 -21.69
CA ILE A 272 -29.33 -59.80 -22.44
C ILE A 272 -29.52 -61.15 -23.11
N THR A 273 -30.75 -61.66 -23.12
CA THR A 273 -31.11 -62.94 -23.73
C THR A 273 -31.64 -62.73 -25.14
N GLU A 274 -31.48 -63.73 -26.01
CA GLU A 274 -31.99 -63.67 -27.38
C GLU A 274 -33.53 -63.53 -27.36
N GLY A 275 -34.03 -62.43 -27.93
CA GLY A 275 -35.46 -62.07 -27.92
C GLY A 275 -35.83 -60.87 -27.04
N ASP A 276 -34.94 -60.40 -26.17
CA ASP A 276 -35.19 -59.23 -25.31
C ASP A 276 -34.93 -57.91 -26.05
N THR A 277 -35.80 -56.90 -25.84
CA THR A 277 -35.60 -55.54 -26.38
C THR A 277 -34.77 -54.71 -25.40
N LEU A 278 -33.55 -54.33 -25.79
CA LEU A 278 -32.69 -53.44 -25.00
C LEU A 278 -33.03 -51.97 -25.29
N SER A 279 -33.31 -51.19 -24.24
CA SER A 279 -33.44 -49.73 -24.32
C SER A 279 -32.41 -49.04 -23.43
N LEU A 280 -31.51 -48.27 -24.05
CA LEU A 280 -30.48 -47.49 -23.37
C LEU A 280 -30.93 -46.04 -23.30
N ALA A 281 -31.36 -45.60 -22.11
CA ALA A 281 -31.63 -44.18 -21.87
C ALA A 281 -30.33 -43.49 -21.42
N CYS A 282 -29.98 -42.35 -22.01
CA CYS A 282 -28.93 -41.48 -21.50
C CYS A 282 -29.57 -40.15 -21.08
N SER A 283 -29.43 -39.78 -19.80
CA SER A 283 -29.85 -38.47 -19.30
C SER A 283 -28.62 -37.61 -19.03
N ALA A 284 -28.66 -36.36 -19.48
CA ALA A 284 -27.64 -35.36 -19.20
C ALA A 284 -28.31 -34.14 -18.58
N ASN A 285 -27.77 -33.66 -17.46
CA ASN A 285 -28.18 -32.40 -16.88
C ASN A 285 -27.48 -31.26 -17.66
N VAL A 286 -28.25 -30.53 -18.45
CA VAL A 286 -27.79 -29.38 -19.24
C VAL A 286 -28.46 -28.15 -18.65
N ASP A 287 -27.67 -27.12 -18.36
CA ASP A 287 -28.21 -25.83 -17.96
C ASP A 287 -28.73 -25.10 -19.20
N TYR A 288 -30.04 -25.22 -19.43
CA TYR A 288 -30.72 -24.60 -20.57
C TYR A 288 -31.06 -23.13 -20.34
N LEU A 289 -30.81 -22.56 -19.15
CA LEU A 289 -31.14 -21.17 -18.82
C LEU A 289 -30.66 -20.15 -19.86
N PRO A 290 -29.41 -20.16 -20.35
CA PRO A 290 -28.97 -19.21 -21.37
C PRO A 290 -29.67 -19.40 -22.72
N ILE A 291 -30.01 -20.64 -23.09
CA ILE A 291 -30.69 -20.94 -24.36
C ILE A 291 -32.15 -20.50 -24.28
N ILE A 292 -32.82 -20.78 -23.17
CA ILE A 292 -34.23 -20.41 -22.93
C ILE A 292 -34.37 -18.90 -22.85
N ALA A 293 -33.46 -18.20 -22.16
CA ALA A 293 -33.45 -16.73 -22.11
C ALA A 293 -33.25 -16.11 -23.50
N GLY A 294 -32.34 -16.68 -24.30
CA GLY A 294 -32.13 -16.28 -25.70
C GLY A 294 -33.41 -16.44 -26.53
N LEU A 295 -34.03 -17.61 -26.51
CA LEU A 295 -35.27 -17.88 -27.25
C LEU A 295 -36.43 -16.97 -26.79
N ALA A 296 -36.57 -16.76 -25.47
CA ALA A 296 -37.59 -15.88 -24.91
C ALA A 296 -37.40 -14.43 -25.40
N SER A 297 -36.16 -13.93 -25.45
CA SER A 297 -35.87 -12.58 -25.96
C SER A 297 -36.26 -12.42 -27.43
N VAL A 298 -35.99 -13.43 -28.26
CA VAL A 298 -36.36 -13.42 -29.69
C VAL A 298 -37.87 -13.44 -29.85
N VAL A 299 -38.58 -14.27 -29.09
CA VAL A 299 -40.06 -14.33 -29.13
C VAL A 299 -40.67 -13.01 -28.71
N ILE A 300 -40.17 -12.38 -27.64
CA ILE A 300 -40.65 -11.07 -27.17
C ILE A 300 -40.45 -10.00 -28.27
N LEU A 301 -39.28 -9.97 -28.92
CA LEU A 301 -39.02 -9.03 -30.02
C LEU A 301 -39.95 -9.24 -31.21
N LEU A 302 -40.27 -10.50 -31.57
CA LEU A 302 -41.22 -10.82 -32.62
C LEU A 302 -42.65 -10.39 -32.28
N VAL A 303 -43.07 -10.56 -31.03
CA VAL A 303 -44.39 -10.11 -30.57
C VAL A 303 -44.48 -8.59 -30.64
N ILE A 304 -43.47 -7.87 -30.14
CA ILE A 304 -43.41 -6.41 -30.20
C ILE A 304 -43.44 -5.91 -31.65
N SER A 305 -42.66 -6.51 -32.55
CA SER A 305 -42.64 -6.10 -33.96
C SER A 305 -43.99 -6.32 -34.64
N CYS A 306 -44.69 -7.42 -34.35
CA CYS A 306 -46.06 -7.68 -34.81
C CYS A 306 -47.07 -6.65 -34.30
N PHE A 307 -46.97 -6.23 -33.03
CA PHE A 307 -47.85 -5.19 -32.47
C PHE A 307 -47.58 -3.81 -33.11
N ILE A 308 -46.32 -3.45 -33.33
CA ILE A 308 -45.94 -2.21 -34.02
C ILE A 308 -46.47 -2.23 -35.45
N TYR A 309 -46.25 -3.33 -36.19
CA TYR A 309 -46.72 -3.49 -37.56
C TYR A 309 -48.25 -3.39 -37.67
N SER A 310 -48.97 -4.06 -36.76
CA SER A 310 -50.44 -4.02 -36.72
C SER A 310 -50.97 -2.62 -36.41
N SER A 311 -50.31 -1.89 -35.51
CA SER A 311 -50.67 -0.52 -35.16
C SER A 311 -50.40 0.45 -36.31
N TYR A 312 -49.25 0.31 -36.99
CA TYR A 312 -48.91 1.07 -38.19
C TYR A 312 -49.92 0.84 -39.32
N TYR A 313 -50.27 -0.43 -39.59
CA TYR A 313 -51.27 -0.79 -40.61
C TYR A 313 -52.66 -0.24 -40.25
N LYS A 314 -53.06 -0.31 -38.98
CA LYS A 314 -54.35 0.24 -38.53
C LYS A 314 -54.40 1.77 -38.67
N HIS A 315 -53.31 2.47 -38.38
CA HIS A 315 -53.24 3.93 -38.50
C HIS A 315 -53.24 4.40 -39.96
N THR A 316 -52.50 3.72 -40.85
CA THR A 316 -52.47 4.05 -42.28
C THR A 316 -53.81 3.79 -42.98
N ARG A 317 -54.59 2.79 -42.53
CA ARG A 317 -55.94 2.53 -43.07
C ARG A 317 -57.01 3.52 -42.64
N MET A 318 -56.80 4.27 -41.55
CA MET A 318 -57.74 5.31 -41.08
C MET A 318 -57.42 6.70 -41.68
N SER A 319 -56.33 6.81 -42.44
CA SER A 319 -55.89 8.05 -43.09
C SER A 319 -56.26 8.10 -44.59
N HIS A 320 -57.13 7.21 -45.07
CA HIS A 320 -57.65 7.15 -46.43
C HIS A 320 -59.17 7.24 -46.43
#